data_AF-A0A953I341-F1
#
_entry.id   AF-A0A953I341-F1
#
_cell.length_a   1.000
_cell.length_b   1.000
_cell.length_c   1.000
_cell.angle_alpha   90.00
_cell.angle_beta   90.00
_cell.angle_gamma   90.00
#
_symmetry.space_group_name_H-M   'P 1'
#
loop_
_entity.id
_entity.type
_entity.pdbx_description
1 polymer ?
#
loop_
_entity_poly.entity_id
_entity_poly.type
_entity_poly.pdbx_seq_one_letter_code
_entity_poly.pdbx_strand_id
1 'polypeptide(L)'
;MEPVRSTPHWEDARPELAGPGLGENTWEAYNAARQVFAPAPQVESRPGGWPDWSQGPEWPSCPGCGRRMRLIWQLDSEPDTGLMWGDVGRVYIFACPTPCSPQSLALVIQCG
;
A
#
# COMPACT_ATOMS: atom_id res chain seq x y z
N MET A 1 16.63 -0.23 -27.23
CA MET A 1 15.28 -0.36 -26.66
C MET A 1 15.16 0.64 -25.54
N GLU A 2 14.19 1.55 -25.60
CA GLU A 2 13.88 2.40 -24.45
C GLU A 2 13.16 1.60 -23.36
N PRO A 3 13.44 1.84 -22.06
CA PRO A 3 12.72 1.18 -20.97
C PRO A 3 11.24 1.56 -20.99
N VAL A 4 10.36 0.58 -21.08
CA VAL A 4 8.92 0.79 -20.92
C VAL A 4 8.66 1.16 -19.47
N ARG A 5 8.28 2.42 -19.22
CA ARG A 5 7.81 2.88 -17.90
C ARG A 5 6.34 2.48 -17.74
N SER A 6 6.10 1.30 -17.18
CA SER A 6 4.78 0.91 -16.68
C SER A 6 4.70 1.30 -15.20
N THR A 7 3.99 2.36 -14.88
CA THR A 7 3.55 2.60 -13.50
C THR A 7 2.25 1.82 -13.30
N PRO A 8 2.03 1.17 -12.15
CA PRO A 8 0.76 0.52 -11.86
C PRO A 8 -0.37 1.53 -12.13
N HIS A 9 -1.42 1.15 -12.84
CA HIS A 9 -2.50 2.05 -13.30
C HIS A 9 -3.43 2.52 -12.14
N TRP A 10 -2.86 3.08 -11.08
CA TRP A 10 -3.59 3.50 -9.87
C TRP A 10 -4.39 4.81 -10.07
N GLU A 11 -4.25 5.48 -11.22
CA GLU A 11 -4.96 6.73 -11.53
C GLU A 11 -6.38 6.51 -12.10
N ASP A 12 -6.67 5.31 -12.61
CA ASP A 12 -7.94 5.00 -13.29
C ASP A 12 -9.09 4.63 -12.33
N ALA A 13 -8.80 4.37 -11.05
CA ALA A 13 -9.80 3.94 -10.05
C ALA A 13 -10.63 5.10 -9.43
N ARG A 14 -10.39 6.36 -9.84
CA ARG A 14 -11.03 7.53 -9.19
C ARG A 14 -12.55 7.64 -9.33
N PRO A 15 -13.19 7.29 -10.47
CA PRO A 15 -14.64 7.45 -10.61
C PRO A 15 -15.44 6.49 -9.73
N GLU A 16 -14.92 5.29 -9.49
CA GLU A 16 -15.61 4.19 -8.80
C GLU A 16 -15.52 4.31 -7.27
N LEU A 17 -14.51 5.03 -6.76
CA LEU A 17 -14.29 5.28 -5.33
C LEU A 17 -15.05 6.50 -4.78
N ALA A 18 -15.84 7.19 -5.61
CA ALA A 18 -16.61 8.38 -5.20
C ALA A 18 -17.87 8.05 -4.37
N GLY A 19 -18.22 6.76 -4.21
CA GLY A 19 -19.50 6.30 -3.69
C GLY A 19 -19.69 6.20 -2.18
N PRO A 20 -18.69 5.81 -1.35
CA PRO A 20 -18.91 5.73 0.09
C PRO A 20 -18.56 7.08 0.72
N GLY A 21 -19.51 7.70 1.41
CA GLY A 21 -19.27 8.89 2.23
C GLY A 21 -18.11 8.62 3.18
N LEU A 22 -16.93 9.08 2.79
CA LEU A 22 -15.71 8.89 3.55
C LEU A 22 -15.85 9.79 4.78
N GLY A 23 -16.15 9.19 5.95
CA GLY A 23 -16.33 9.91 7.21
C GLY A 23 -15.13 10.80 7.57
N GLU A 24 -15.20 11.46 8.73
CA GLU A 24 -14.19 12.48 9.13
C GLU A 24 -12.75 11.96 9.14
N ASN A 25 -12.55 10.64 9.28
CA ASN A 25 -11.25 10.01 9.12
C ASN A 25 -11.19 9.14 7.84
N THR A 26 -10.07 9.25 7.13
CA THR A 26 -9.87 8.58 5.85
C THR A 26 -9.60 7.08 5.98
N TRP A 27 -9.21 6.61 7.17
CA TRP A 27 -8.89 5.20 7.44
C TRP A 27 -10.14 4.34 7.69
N GLU A 28 -11.07 4.76 8.56
CA GLU A 28 -12.31 4.02 8.81
C GLU A 28 -13.19 4.04 7.57
N ALA A 29 -13.22 5.17 6.86
CA ALA A 29 -13.86 5.28 5.56
C ALA A 29 -13.34 4.26 4.54
N TYR A 30 -12.01 4.13 4.42
CA TYR A 30 -11.37 3.14 3.57
C TYR A 30 -11.70 1.71 4.00
N ASN A 31 -11.65 1.43 5.31
CA ASN A 31 -11.94 0.09 5.83
C ASN A 31 -13.39 -0.32 5.64
N ALA A 32 -14.34 0.59 5.83
CA ALA A 32 -15.75 0.35 5.57
C ALA A 32 -15.99 0.06 4.09
N ALA A 33 -15.40 0.86 3.18
CA ALA A 33 -15.46 0.60 1.75
C ALA A 33 -14.84 -0.75 1.37
N ARG A 34 -13.67 -1.09 1.94
CA ARG A 34 -13.00 -2.38 1.73
C ARG A 34 -13.91 -3.56 2.10
N GLN A 35 -14.56 -3.51 3.26
CA GLN A 35 -15.45 -4.58 3.72
C GLN A 35 -16.65 -4.80 2.78
N VAL A 36 -17.14 -3.74 2.14
CA VAL A 36 -18.25 -3.81 1.18
C VAL A 36 -17.81 -4.37 -0.17
N PHE A 37 -16.68 -3.91 -0.71
CA PHE A 37 -16.26 -4.22 -2.09
C PHE A 37 -15.34 -5.44 -2.21
N ALA A 38 -14.65 -5.83 -1.14
CA ALA A 38 -13.77 -6.99 -1.12
C ALA A 38 -13.87 -7.72 0.24
N PRO A 39 -15.02 -8.38 0.53
CA PRO A 39 -15.22 -9.17 1.74
C PRO A 39 -14.42 -10.49 1.67
N ALA A 40 -13.11 -10.40 1.52
CA ALA A 40 -12.23 -11.56 1.62
C ALA A 40 -11.84 -11.74 3.10
N PRO A 41 -12.08 -12.92 3.68
CA PRO A 41 -11.56 -13.22 4.99
C PRO A 41 -10.04 -13.39 4.82
N GLN A 42 -9.26 -12.55 5.49
CA GLN A 42 -7.82 -12.75 5.70
C GLN A 42 -6.86 -12.48 4.52
N VAL A 43 -7.32 -11.94 3.38
CA VAL A 43 -6.37 -11.47 2.35
C VAL A 43 -5.71 -10.18 2.84
N GLU A 44 -4.51 -10.31 3.41
CA GLU A 44 -3.75 -9.18 3.93
C GLU A 44 -2.75 -8.59 2.91
N SER A 45 -2.45 -9.36 1.85
CA SER A 45 -1.67 -8.88 0.71
C SER A 45 -2.54 -8.17 -0.32
N ARG A 46 -2.24 -6.91 -0.67
CA ARG A 46 -3.05 -6.12 -1.62
C ARG A 46 -2.30 -4.99 -2.33
N PRO A 47 -2.63 -4.69 -3.60
CA PRO A 47 -2.12 -3.51 -4.27
C PRO A 47 -2.76 -2.23 -3.72
N GLY A 48 -1.93 -1.23 -3.46
CA GLY A 48 -2.36 0.12 -3.07
C GLY A 48 -3.25 0.20 -1.83
N GLY A 49 -4.00 1.30 -1.75
CA GLY A 49 -4.81 1.66 -0.58
C GLY A 49 -4.00 2.27 0.56
N TRP A 50 -4.53 2.20 1.78
CA TRP A 50 -3.85 2.63 2.99
C TRP A 50 -3.08 1.46 3.60
N PRO A 51 -1.83 1.58 4.06
CA PRO A 51 -1.17 0.49 4.77
C PRO A 51 -1.95 0.11 6.01
N ASP A 52 -2.11 -1.18 6.23
CA ASP A 52 -2.59 -1.73 7.49
C ASP A 52 -1.36 -2.02 8.35
N TRP A 53 -1.07 -1.18 9.34
CA TRP A 53 0.18 -1.23 10.09
C TRP A 53 0.11 -2.25 11.23
N SER A 54 1.20 -3.00 11.48
CA SER A 54 1.25 -3.96 12.59
C SER A 54 1.81 -3.35 13.88
N GLN A 55 2.76 -2.41 13.80
CA GLN A 55 3.40 -1.81 14.99
C GLN A 55 3.16 -0.30 15.13
N GLY A 56 2.82 0.37 14.04
CA GLY A 56 2.51 1.79 14.02
C GLY A 56 2.79 2.41 12.65
N PRO A 57 2.29 3.62 12.37
CA PRO A 57 2.47 4.23 11.06
C PRO A 57 3.93 4.60 10.76
N GLU A 58 4.49 4.05 9.67
CA GLU A 58 5.86 4.31 9.24
C GLU A 58 5.89 4.75 7.77
N TRP A 59 5.50 6.00 7.52
CA TRP A 59 5.45 6.55 6.17
C TRP A 59 6.85 6.97 5.69
N PRO A 60 7.38 6.39 4.59
CA PRO A 60 8.64 6.85 4.04
C PRO A 60 8.46 8.16 3.26
N SER A 61 9.49 9.01 3.36
CA SER A 61 9.64 10.21 2.54
C SER A 61 10.63 9.93 1.41
N CYS A 62 10.32 10.40 0.20
CA CYS A 62 11.20 10.19 -0.95
C CYS A 62 12.55 10.94 -0.74
N PRO A 63 13.71 10.26 -0.85
CA PRO A 63 15.01 10.92 -0.69
C PRO A 63 15.28 12.01 -1.73
N GLY A 64 14.68 11.89 -2.92
CA GLY A 64 14.91 12.84 -4.03
C GLY A 64 14.11 14.13 -3.95
N CYS A 65 12.87 14.10 -3.45
CA CYS A 65 12.00 15.30 -3.41
C CYS A 65 11.32 15.57 -2.07
N GLY A 66 11.56 14.74 -1.05
CA GLY A 66 11.01 14.89 0.30
C GLY A 66 9.50 14.60 0.44
N ARG A 67 8.79 14.30 -0.65
CA ARG A 67 7.34 14.01 -0.59
C ARG A 67 7.07 12.66 0.10
N ARG A 68 5.97 12.59 0.86
CA ARG A 68 5.43 11.34 1.38
C ARG A 68 5.15 10.36 0.23
N MET A 69 5.67 9.16 0.34
CA MET A 69 5.49 8.11 -0.67
C MET A 69 4.12 7.44 -0.52
N ARG A 70 3.63 6.84 -1.61
CA ARG A 70 2.34 6.14 -1.67
C ARG A 70 2.55 4.64 -1.66
N LEU A 71 1.68 3.93 -0.95
CA LEU A 71 1.68 2.47 -0.95
C LEU A 71 1.37 1.98 -2.36
N ILE A 72 2.23 1.12 -2.87
CA ILE A 72 2.05 0.39 -4.13
C ILE A 72 1.57 -1.02 -3.85
N TRP A 73 2.14 -1.68 -2.84
CA TRP A 73 1.76 -3.03 -2.47
C TRP A 73 2.02 -3.26 -0.99
N GLN A 74 1.08 -3.95 -0.33
CA GLN A 74 1.27 -4.60 0.94
C GLN A 74 1.32 -6.12 0.72
N LEU A 75 2.27 -6.80 1.36
CA LEU A 75 2.41 -8.25 1.35
C LEU A 75 2.48 -8.74 2.78
N ASP A 76 1.66 -9.72 3.11
CA ASP A 76 1.67 -10.35 4.42
C ASP A 76 2.52 -11.60 4.47
N SER A 77 2.77 -12.05 5.68
CA SER A 77 3.14 -13.43 5.94
C SER A 77 1.94 -14.32 5.64
N GLU A 78 2.20 -15.44 4.99
CA GLU A 78 1.21 -16.46 4.65
C GLU A 78 1.80 -17.82 5.06
N PRO A 79 1.63 -18.22 6.33
CA PRO A 79 2.29 -19.40 6.90
C PRO A 79 2.02 -20.69 6.12
N ASP A 80 0.81 -20.84 5.58
CA ASP A 80 0.40 -22.01 4.79
C ASP A 80 1.18 -22.14 3.47
N THR A 81 1.75 -21.04 2.97
CA THR A 81 2.60 -21.03 1.77
C THR A 81 4.09 -20.94 2.09
N GLY A 82 4.45 -20.80 3.37
CA GLY A 82 5.82 -20.62 3.84
C GLY A 82 6.39 -19.20 3.61
N LEU A 83 5.56 -18.24 3.20
CA LEU A 83 5.96 -16.83 3.09
C LEU A 83 5.94 -16.19 4.48
N MET A 84 7.11 -15.80 5.00
CA MET A 84 7.24 -15.29 6.37
C MET A 84 8.13 -14.06 6.40
N TRP A 85 7.66 -12.99 7.02
CA TRP A 85 8.41 -11.75 7.23
C TRP A 85 8.71 -11.56 8.71
N GLY A 86 9.86 -12.07 9.16
CA GLY A 86 10.18 -12.09 10.59
C GLY A 86 9.22 -12.99 11.37
N ASP A 87 8.66 -12.48 12.47
CA ASP A 87 7.64 -13.17 13.27
C ASP A 87 6.23 -12.77 12.80
N VAL A 88 5.71 -13.44 11.76
CA VAL A 88 4.38 -13.19 11.16
C VAL A 88 4.15 -11.71 10.80
N GLY A 89 5.18 -11.06 10.25
CA GLY A 89 5.13 -9.65 9.89
C GLY A 89 4.62 -9.38 8.48
N ARG A 90 4.74 -8.12 8.09
CA ARG A 90 4.20 -7.56 6.85
C ARG A 90 5.21 -6.64 6.18
N VAL A 91 5.21 -6.68 4.84
CA VAL A 91 6.05 -5.85 3.97
C VAL A 91 5.18 -4.85 3.24
N TYR A 92 5.69 -3.63 3.11
CA TYR A 92 5.05 -2.54 2.40
C TYR A 92 6.03 -1.96 1.38
N ILE A 93 5.58 -1.88 0.13
CA ILE A 93 6.32 -1.29 -0.98
C ILE A 93 5.70 0.07 -1.27
N PHE A 94 6.51 1.11 -1.17
CA PHE A 94 6.11 2.49 -1.43
C PHE A 94 6.82 3.05 -2.65
N ALA A 95 6.15 3.94 -3.38
CA ALA A 95 6.75 4.72 -4.46
C ALA A 95 6.52 6.22 -4.27
N CYS A 96 7.46 7.02 -4.75
CA CYS A 96 7.25 8.45 -4.85
C CYS A 96 6.10 8.71 -5.84
N PRO A 97 5.16 9.63 -5.53
CA PRO A 97 4.09 10.01 -6.46
C PRO A 97 4.61 10.58 -7.78
N THR A 98 5.86 11.02 -7.82
CA THR A 98 6.55 11.47 -9.02
C THR A 98 7.88 10.74 -9.07
N PRO A 99 8.20 9.96 -10.12
CA PRO A 99 9.45 9.19 -10.21
C PRO A 99 10.64 10.15 -10.45
N CYS A 100 11.00 10.90 -9.42
CA CYS A 100 11.92 12.03 -9.46
C CYS A 100 13.39 11.60 -9.39
N SER A 101 13.67 10.35 -9.03
CA SER A 101 15.02 9.78 -8.99
C SER A 101 14.95 8.25 -9.08
N PRO A 102 16.08 7.56 -9.33
CA PRO A 102 16.14 6.09 -9.26
C PRO A 102 15.82 5.51 -7.88
N GLN A 103 15.86 6.32 -6.82
CA GLN A 103 15.57 5.95 -5.43
C GLN A 103 14.11 6.28 -5.06
N SER A 104 13.21 6.32 -6.05
CA SER A 104 11.80 6.64 -5.84
C SER A 104 10.97 5.46 -5.30
N LEU A 105 11.61 4.44 -4.72
CA LEU A 105 11.00 3.27 -4.10
C LEU A 105 11.54 3.08 -2.68
N ALA A 106 10.68 2.64 -1.78
CA ALA A 106 11.02 2.31 -0.40
C ALA A 106 10.34 1.00 0.00
N LEU A 107 11.02 0.23 0.83
CA LEU A 107 10.51 -1.00 1.40
C LEU A 107 10.54 -0.85 2.93
N VAL A 108 9.39 -1.11 3.56
CA VAL A 108 9.22 -1.09 5.01
C VAL A 108 8.78 -2.49 5.44
N ILE A 109 9.32 -2.99 6.55
CA ILE A 109 8.96 -4.28 7.13
C ILE A 109 8.58 -4.05 8.59
N GLN A 110 7.44 -4.58 9.02
CA GLN A 110 7.05 -4.59 10.43
C GLN A 110 6.70 -6.01 10.86
N CYS A 111 7.39 -6.53 11.88
CA CYS A 111 7.23 -7.89 12.41
C CYS A 111 7.42 -7.89 13.94
N GLY A 112 6.55 -8.57 14.68
CA GLY A 112 6.59 -8.54 16.15
C GLY A 112 5.62 -9.50 16.79
#